data_AF-A0ABD7Z0B0-F1
#
_entry.id   AF-A0ABD7Z0B0-F1
#
_cell.length_a   1.000
_cell.length_b   1.000
_cell.length_c   1.000
_cell.angle_alpha   90.00
_cell.angle_beta   90.00
_cell.angle_gamma   90.00
#
_symmetry.space_group_name_H-M   'P 1'
#
loop_
_entity.id
_entity.type
_entity.pdbx_description
1 polymer ?
#
loop_
_entity_poly.entity_id
_entity_poly.type
_entity_poly.pdbx_seq_one_letter_code
_entity_poly.pdbx_strand_id
1 'polypeptide(L)'
;MRHKILKMSLAMVLMGSTLIAGAVEVYTWRDNKGVNEYSDTPVNLLPAKTQRFNVRTQVATPVAAPQPNAEASSDSIAEQQAKLNRKIEEQNKLTDERNKKIEEQNKKNREAACKTSQMNRQMADSLRTNNRDALIKRYDEDVRLNCK
;
A
#
# COMPACT_ATOMS: atom_id res chain seq x y z
N MET A 1 -36.22 -4.55 -19.55
CA MET A 1 -34.98 -4.22 -18.80
C MET A 1 -33.77 -5.12 -19.15
N ARG A 2 -33.80 -5.95 -20.21
CA ARG A 2 -32.69 -6.85 -20.57
C ARG A 2 -31.66 -6.28 -21.55
N HIS A 3 -32.00 -5.21 -22.28
CA HIS A 3 -31.06 -4.56 -23.22
C HIS A 3 -30.16 -3.49 -22.60
N LYS A 4 -30.43 -3.06 -21.35
CA LYS A 4 -29.56 -2.12 -20.62
C LYS A 4 -28.36 -2.82 -19.99
N ILE A 5 -28.47 -4.12 -19.70
CA ILE A 5 -27.42 -4.92 -19.07
C ILE A 5 -26.37 -5.37 -20.10
N LEU A 6 -26.77 -5.60 -21.36
CA LEU A 6 -25.84 -6.02 -22.41
C LEU A 6 -24.89 -4.91 -22.90
N LYS A 7 -25.25 -3.63 -22.70
CA LYS A 7 -24.38 -2.48 -23.03
C LYS A 7 -23.41 -2.12 -21.90
N MET A 8 -23.65 -2.62 -20.68
CA MET A 8 -22.79 -2.36 -19.51
C MET A 8 -21.68 -3.39 -19.35
N SER A 9 -21.72 -4.53 -20.04
CA SER A 9 -20.69 -5.57 -19.96
C SER A 9 -19.55 -5.44 -20.98
N LEU A 10 -19.67 -4.57 -22.00
CA LEU A 10 -18.59 -4.34 -22.97
C LEU A 10 -17.61 -3.22 -22.54
N ALA A 11 -17.99 -2.39 -21.56
CA ALA A 11 -17.17 -1.27 -21.10
C ALA A 11 -16.03 -1.69 -20.13
N MET A 12 -15.99 -2.95 -19.69
CA MET A 12 -15.05 -3.42 -18.66
C MET A 12 -13.87 -4.26 -19.21
N VAL A 13 -13.70 -4.34 -20.53
CA VAL A 13 -12.58 -5.07 -21.16
C VAL A 13 -11.50 -4.14 -21.74
N LEU A 14 -11.72 -2.82 -21.75
CA LEU A 14 -10.79 -1.83 -22.32
C LEU A 14 -9.88 -1.13 -21.29
N MET A 15 -9.69 -1.69 -20.10
CA MET A 15 -8.71 -1.21 -19.11
C MET A 15 -7.51 -2.16 -18.96
N GLY A 16 -7.23 -2.99 -19.98
CA GLY A 16 -6.19 -4.02 -19.97
C GLY A 16 -4.99 -3.76 -20.85
N SER A 17 -4.80 -2.53 -21.34
CA SER A 17 -3.65 -2.19 -22.17
C SER A 17 -3.22 -0.75 -21.92
N THR A 18 -2.68 -0.49 -20.73
CA THR A 18 -1.53 0.41 -20.68
C THR A 18 -0.42 -0.28 -21.45
N LEU A 19 -0.39 -0.06 -22.77
CA LEU A 19 0.89 -0.02 -23.45
C LEU A 19 1.73 0.91 -22.60
N ILE A 20 2.79 0.37 -22.00
CA ILE A 20 3.90 1.20 -21.59
C ILE A 20 4.39 1.76 -22.91
N ALA A 21 3.82 2.89 -23.32
CA ALA A 21 4.46 3.80 -24.22
C ALA A 21 5.71 4.19 -23.44
N GLY A 22 6.78 3.41 -23.64
CA GLY A 22 8.10 3.79 -23.18
C GLY A 22 8.25 5.22 -23.64
N ALA A 23 8.47 6.14 -22.71
CA ALA A 23 8.93 7.46 -23.09
C ALA A 23 10.07 7.22 -24.09
N VAL A 24 9.96 7.76 -25.29
CA VAL A 24 10.99 7.61 -26.33
C VAL A 24 12.20 8.37 -25.80
N GLU A 25 13.01 7.67 -25.01
CA GLU A 25 14.24 8.18 -24.43
C GLU A 25 15.32 7.99 -25.48
N VAL A 26 15.83 9.11 -26.00
CA VAL A 26 17.03 9.07 -26.84
C VAL A 26 18.23 9.02 -25.91
N TYR A 27 19.10 8.05 -26.11
CA TYR A 27 20.37 7.92 -25.43
C TYR A 27 21.49 8.45 -26.32
N THR A 28 22.53 9.02 -25.72
CA THR A 28 23.73 9.47 -26.43
C THR A 28 25.00 9.04 -25.70
N TRP A 29 26.03 8.71 -26.48
CA TRP A 29 27.39 8.44 -26.01
C TRP A 29 28.39 8.91 -27.05
N ARG A 30 29.66 9.00 -26.65
CA ARG A 30 30.76 9.38 -27.52
C ARG A 30 31.47 8.12 -28.01
N ASP A 31 31.57 7.94 -29.32
CA ASP A 31 32.22 6.79 -29.94
C ASP A 31 33.76 6.90 -29.87
N ASN A 32 34.45 5.85 -30.33
CA ASN A 32 35.92 5.82 -30.37
C ASN A 32 36.54 6.84 -31.34
N LYS A 33 35.74 7.46 -32.21
CA LYS A 33 36.15 8.48 -33.17
C LYS A 33 35.87 9.90 -32.67
N GLY A 34 35.29 10.04 -31.47
CA GLY A 34 34.93 11.33 -30.90
C GLY A 34 33.70 11.96 -31.57
N VAL A 35 32.75 11.14 -32.02
CA VAL A 35 31.44 11.58 -32.54
C VAL A 35 30.36 11.18 -31.53
N ASN A 36 29.32 12.00 -31.40
CA ASN A 36 28.18 11.66 -30.55
C ASN A 36 27.22 10.78 -31.35
N GLU A 37 26.97 9.58 -30.85
CA GLU A 37 25.96 8.66 -31.37
C GLU A 37 24.64 8.83 -30.60
N TYR A 38 23.52 8.52 -31.25
CA TYR A 38 22.18 8.64 -30.70
C TYR A 38 21.40 7.36 -30.99
N SER A 39 20.71 6.81 -29.99
CA SER A 39 19.92 5.58 -30.13
C SER A 39 18.76 5.55 -29.15
N ASP A 40 17.69 4.86 -29.49
CA ASP A 40 16.55 4.62 -28.58
C ASP A 40 16.89 3.62 -27.46
N THR A 41 18.06 2.96 -27.56
CA THR A 41 18.57 2.03 -26.53
C THR A 41 19.98 2.42 -26.09
N PRO A 42 20.34 2.20 -24.83
CA PRO A 42 21.68 2.49 -24.35
C PRO A 42 22.72 1.53 -24.98
N VAL A 43 23.92 2.05 -25.27
CA VAL A 43 25.02 1.28 -25.85
C VAL A 43 25.32 0.04 -25.02
N ASN A 44 25.31 -1.13 -25.66
CA ASN A 44 25.54 -2.44 -25.02
C ASN A 44 24.67 -2.71 -23.78
N LEU A 45 23.51 -2.04 -23.65
CA LEU A 45 22.68 -2.10 -22.45
C LEU A 45 23.44 -1.68 -21.17
N LEU A 46 24.41 -0.76 -21.29
CA LEU A 46 25.21 -0.23 -20.19
C LEU A 46 24.82 1.24 -19.91
N PRO A 47 23.87 1.50 -18.98
CA PRO A 47 23.43 2.85 -18.63
C PRO A 47 24.58 3.76 -18.19
N ALA A 48 25.61 3.19 -17.54
CA ALA A 48 26.77 3.90 -17.02
C ALA A 48 27.64 4.58 -18.10
N LYS A 49 27.57 4.12 -19.35
CA LYS A 49 28.32 4.69 -20.48
C LYS A 49 27.46 5.58 -21.39
N THR A 50 26.21 5.81 -21.00
CA THR A 50 25.24 6.57 -21.80
C THR A 50 24.66 7.73 -21.02
N GLN A 51 24.24 8.75 -21.75
CA GLN A 51 23.48 9.87 -21.23
C GLN A 51 22.09 9.87 -21.88
N ARG A 52 21.07 10.27 -21.14
CA ARG A 52 19.74 10.56 -21.71
C ARG A 52 19.80 11.91 -22.40
N PHE A 53 19.44 11.94 -23.67
CA PHE A 53 19.40 13.13 -24.49
C PHE A 53 17.96 13.60 -24.69
N ASN A 54 17.66 14.82 -24.25
CA ASN A 54 16.37 15.43 -24.51
C ASN A 54 16.43 16.17 -25.86
N VAL A 55 15.77 15.64 -26.89
CA VAL A 55 15.77 16.21 -28.24
C VAL A 55 15.17 17.62 -28.28
N ARG A 56 14.17 17.92 -27.43
CA ARG A 56 13.50 19.23 -27.42
C ARG A 56 14.37 20.32 -26.81
N THR A 57 15.12 20.01 -25.76
CA THR A 57 15.98 20.98 -25.06
C THR A 57 17.44 20.92 -25.50
N GLN A 58 17.83 19.89 -26.26
CA GLN A 58 19.21 19.56 -26.64
C GLN A 58 20.14 19.37 -25.44
N VAL A 59 19.58 18.97 -24.29
CA VAL A 59 20.34 18.75 -23.05
C VAL A 59 20.56 17.25 -22.83
N ALA A 60 21.81 16.88 -22.57
CA ALA A 60 22.20 15.54 -22.12
C ALA A 60 22.23 15.47 -20.59
N THR A 61 21.63 14.43 -20.03
CA THR A 61 21.56 14.18 -18.58
C THR A 61 22.15 12.80 -18.29
N PRO A 62 23.09 12.66 -17.34
CA PRO A 62 23.62 11.35 -16.96
C PRO A 62 22.50 10.40 -16.50
N VAL A 63 22.53 9.12 -16.92
CA VAL A 63 21.52 8.10 -16.55
C VAL A 63 21.73 7.54 -15.13
N ALA A 64 22.44 8.30 -14.29
CA ALA A 64 23.00 7.96 -12.98
C ALA A 64 24.21 7.02 -13.04
N ALA A 65 25.31 7.48 -12.44
CA ALA A 65 26.34 6.60 -11.93
C ALA A 65 25.74 5.72 -10.81
N PRO A 66 26.23 4.48 -10.60
CA PRO A 66 25.91 3.77 -9.36
C PRO A 66 26.24 4.70 -8.20
N GLN A 67 25.24 4.96 -7.35
CA GLN A 67 25.50 5.54 -6.03
C GLN A 67 26.63 4.70 -5.43
N PRO A 68 27.77 5.30 -5.01
CA PRO A 68 28.75 4.54 -4.28
C PRO A 68 28.00 3.88 -3.13
N ASN A 69 28.09 2.55 -3.05
CA ASN A 69 27.40 1.74 -2.05
C ASN A 69 27.38 2.51 -0.74
N ALA A 70 26.16 2.72 -0.22
CA ALA A 70 25.95 3.24 1.11
C ALA A 70 26.99 2.59 2.03
N GLU A 71 27.86 3.45 2.58
CA GLU A 71 28.90 3.18 3.57
C GLU A 71 29.04 1.69 3.90
N ALA A 72 30.00 1.01 3.27
CA ALA A 72 30.50 -0.24 3.81
C ALA A 72 31.06 0.09 5.20
N SER A 73 30.21 0.00 6.22
CA SER A 73 30.64 0.19 7.59
C SER A 73 31.73 -0.83 7.84
N SER A 74 32.83 -0.39 8.44
CA SER A 74 34.00 -1.21 8.79
C SER A 74 33.71 -2.34 9.78
N ASP A 75 32.45 -2.50 10.15
CA ASP A 75 31.96 -3.51 11.09
C ASP A 75 31.92 -4.87 10.38
N SER A 76 32.38 -5.90 11.07
CA SER A 76 32.27 -7.28 10.56
C SER A 76 30.81 -7.63 10.28
N ILE A 77 30.56 -8.52 9.31
CA ILE A 77 29.20 -9.01 8.99
C ILE A 77 28.47 -9.52 10.26
N ALA A 78 29.21 -10.06 11.23
CA ALA A 78 28.68 -10.50 12.51
C ALA A 78 28.17 -9.33 13.39
N GLU A 79 28.88 -8.20 13.42
CA GLU A 79 28.47 -7.01 14.17
C GLU A 79 27.26 -6.33 13.51
N GLN A 80 27.18 -6.32 12.18
CA GLN A 80 26.00 -5.83 11.46
C GLN A 80 24.76 -6.68 11.78
N GLN A 81 24.91 -8.01 11.82
CA GLN A 81 23.81 -8.92 12.18
C GLN A 81 23.39 -8.74 13.65
N ALA A 82 24.34 -8.55 14.57
CA ALA A 82 24.02 -8.30 15.99
C ALA A 82 23.26 -6.98 16.18
N LYS A 83 23.63 -5.92 15.44
CA LYS A 83 22.93 -4.63 15.45
C LYS A 83 21.52 -4.72 14.86
N LEU A 84 21.33 -5.51 13.80
CA LEU A 84 20.03 -5.82 13.22
C LEU A 84 19.14 -6.58 14.21
N ASN A 85 19.65 -7.62 14.85
CA ASN A 85 18.91 -8.42 15.84
C ASN A 85 18.44 -7.55 17.02
N ARG A 86 19.30 -6.66 17.54
CA ARG A 86 18.91 -5.71 18.60
C ARG A 86 17.77 -4.79 18.17
N LYS A 87 17.82 -4.24 16.94
CA LYS A 87 16.74 -3.40 16.40
C LYS A 87 15.43 -4.19 16.26
N ILE A 88 15.50 -5.45 15.83
CA ILE A 88 14.33 -6.32 15.71
C ILE A 88 13.74 -6.60 17.10
N GLU A 89 14.56 -6.92 18.09
CA GLU A 89 14.11 -7.14 19.47
C GLU A 89 13.43 -5.91 20.07
N GLU A 90 13.98 -4.72 19.85
CA GLU A 90 13.36 -3.45 20.29
C GLU A 90 12.02 -3.21 19.60
N GLN A 91 11.92 -3.44 18.28
CA GLN A 91 10.66 -3.31 17.54
C GLN A 91 9.62 -4.35 17.97
N ASN A 92 10.02 -5.58 18.25
CA ASN A 92 9.13 -6.62 18.74
C ASN A 92 8.56 -6.23 20.11
N LYS A 93 9.40 -5.75 21.05
CA LYS A 93 8.94 -5.26 22.35
C LYS A 93 7.91 -4.14 22.22
N LEU A 94 8.17 -3.14 21.37
CA LEU A 94 7.22 -2.04 21.12
C LEU A 94 5.90 -2.54 20.50
N THR A 95 5.98 -3.53 19.63
CA THR A 95 4.82 -4.14 18.98
C THR A 95 3.99 -4.93 19.99
N ASP A 96 4.62 -5.71 20.86
CA ASP A 96 3.95 -6.49 21.90
C ASP A 96 3.21 -5.57 22.89
N GLU A 97 3.85 -4.48 23.34
CA GLU A 97 3.21 -3.49 24.20
C GLU A 97 2.02 -2.83 23.54
N ARG A 98 2.12 -2.50 22.24
CA ARG A 98 1.00 -1.93 21.48
C ARG A 98 -0.13 -2.95 21.32
N ASN A 99 0.19 -4.19 20.99
CA ASN A 99 -0.79 -5.26 20.81
C ASN A 99 -1.56 -5.53 22.10
N LYS A 100 -0.86 -5.56 23.25
CA LYS A 100 -1.50 -5.70 24.56
C LYS A 100 -2.48 -4.56 24.85
N LYS A 101 -2.10 -3.30 24.58
CA LYS A 101 -3.00 -2.15 24.74
C LYS A 101 -4.23 -2.23 23.83
N ILE A 102 -4.04 -2.68 22.59
CA ILE A 102 -5.14 -2.86 21.63
C ILE A 102 -6.08 -3.97 22.11
N GLU A 103 -5.56 -5.08 22.62
CA GLU A 103 -6.36 -6.19 23.13
C GLU A 103 -7.22 -5.76 24.33
N GLU A 104 -6.61 -5.05 25.30
CA GLU A 104 -7.33 -4.48 26.44
C GLU A 104 -8.43 -3.50 26.00
N GLN A 105 -8.14 -2.64 25.03
CA GLN A 105 -9.13 -1.71 24.48
C GLN A 105 -10.25 -2.44 23.73
N ASN A 106 -9.92 -3.47 22.94
CA ASN A 106 -10.90 -4.27 22.22
C ASN A 106 -11.82 -5.01 23.19
N LYS A 107 -11.29 -5.54 24.29
CA LYS A 107 -12.09 -6.15 25.35
C LYS A 107 -13.08 -5.14 25.96
N LYS A 108 -12.60 -3.96 26.35
CA LYS A 108 -13.46 -2.88 26.88
C LYS A 108 -14.53 -2.45 25.87
N ASN A 109 -14.16 -2.32 24.60
CA ASN A 109 -15.09 -1.95 23.53
C ASN A 109 -16.18 -3.01 23.33
N ARG A 110 -15.83 -4.31 23.39
CA ARG A 110 -16.80 -5.40 23.31
C ARG A 110 -17.76 -5.39 24.50
N GLU A 111 -17.24 -5.24 25.71
CA GLU A 111 -18.05 -5.15 26.93
C GLU A 111 -19.01 -3.95 26.88
N ALA A 112 -18.52 -2.78 26.44
CA ALA A 112 -19.33 -1.59 26.26
C ALA A 112 -20.41 -1.78 25.19
N ALA A 113 -20.06 -2.33 24.02
CA ALA A 113 -21.00 -2.60 22.94
C ALA A 113 -22.11 -3.58 23.37
N CYS A 114 -21.75 -4.62 24.12
CA CYS A 114 -22.71 -5.55 24.70
C CYS A 114 -23.65 -4.84 25.69
N LYS A 115 -23.11 -4.07 26.63
CA LYS A 115 -23.89 -3.32 27.63
C LYS A 115 -24.87 -2.34 26.97
N THR A 116 -24.42 -1.61 25.96
CA THR A 116 -25.28 -0.70 25.19
C THR A 116 -26.39 -1.47 24.45
N SER A 117 -26.07 -2.61 23.85
CA SER A 117 -27.06 -3.44 23.16
C SER A 117 -28.14 -3.96 24.12
N GLN A 118 -27.73 -4.41 25.31
CA GLN A 118 -28.67 -4.85 26.37
C GLN A 118 -29.54 -3.69 26.86
N MET A 119 -28.96 -2.50 27.05
CA MET A 119 -29.71 -1.31 27.46
C MET A 119 -30.74 -0.91 26.40
N ASN A 120 -30.36 -0.91 25.12
CA ASN A 120 -31.28 -0.61 24.02
C ASN A 120 -32.45 -1.60 23.96
N ARG A 121 -32.18 -2.88 24.21
CA ARG A 121 -33.23 -3.89 24.35
C ARG A 121 -34.17 -3.55 25.50
N GLN A 122 -33.66 -3.34 26.71
CA GLN A 122 -34.48 -2.99 27.87
C GLN A 122 -35.32 -1.71 27.62
N MET A 123 -34.75 -0.71 26.95
CA MET A 123 -35.48 0.50 26.59
C MET A 123 -36.63 0.19 25.62
N ALA A 124 -36.42 -0.62 24.60
CA ALA A 124 -37.49 -1.02 23.67
C ALA A 124 -38.66 -1.71 24.37
N ASP A 125 -38.42 -2.44 25.46
CA ASP A 125 -39.49 -3.07 26.20
C ASP A 125 -40.45 -2.06 26.86
N SER A 126 -39.94 -0.90 27.25
CA SER A 126 -40.70 0.18 27.90
C SER A 126 -41.36 1.17 26.92
N LEU A 127 -41.03 1.12 25.64
CA LEU A 127 -41.57 2.04 24.63
C LEU A 127 -43.01 1.67 24.25
N ARG A 128 -43.96 2.59 24.47
CA ARG A 128 -45.32 2.51 23.92
C ARG A 128 -45.34 3.05 22.49
N THR A 129 -44.93 2.22 21.54
CA THR A 129 -45.00 2.54 20.10
C THR A 129 -45.59 1.37 19.32
N ASN A 130 -46.21 1.67 18.17
CA ASN A 130 -46.76 0.64 17.28
C ASN A 130 -45.68 -0.26 16.64
N ASN A 131 -44.41 0.16 16.71
CA ASN A 131 -43.26 -0.56 16.14
C ASN A 131 -42.42 -1.30 17.19
N ARG A 132 -42.95 -1.45 18.42
CA ARG A 132 -42.25 -2.07 19.56
C ARG A 132 -41.65 -3.43 19.20
N ASP A 133 -42.43 -4.31 18.57
CA ASP A 133 -41.99 -5.67 18.25
C ASP A 133 -40.87 -5.70 17.19
N ALA A 134 -40.86 -4.76 16.25
CA ALA A 134 -39.79 -4.63 15.26
C ALA A 134 -38.49 -4.12 15.91
N LEU A 135 -38.59 -3.18 16.86
CA LEU A 135 -37.45 -2.67 17.63
C LEU A 135 -36.84 -3.74 18.53
N ILE A 136 -37.69 -4.51 19.20
CA ILE A 136 -37.30 -5.67 20.02
C ILE A 136 -36.49 -6.65 19.19
N LYS A 137 -37.02 -7.11 18.04
CA LYS A 137 -36.29 -8.05 17.15
C LYS A 137 -34.93 -7.52 16.71
N ARG A 138 -34.83 -6.23 16.40
CA ARG A 138 -33.56 -5.61 16.02
C ARG A 138 -32.55 -5.61 17.18
N TYR A 139 -32.97 -5.20 18.37
CA TYR A 139 -32.06 -5.16 19.51
C TYR A 139 -31.71 -6.55 20.06
N ASP A 140 -32.56 -7.56 19.88
CA ASP A 140 -32.17 -8.96 20.13
C ASP A 140 -31.01 -9.38 19.23
N GLU A 141 -31.06 -9.01 17.95
CA GLU A 141 -29.98 -9.30 17.02
C GLU A 141 -28.71 -8.53 17.38
N ASP A 142 -28.81 -7.27 17.78
CA ASP A 142 -27.67 -6.48 18.24
C ASP A 142 -27.03 -7.10 19.51
N VAL A 143 -27.85 -7.58 20.46
CA VAL A 143 -27.36 -8.32 21.64
C VAL A 143 -26.66 -9.60 21.22
N ARG A 144 -27.26 -10.39 20.29
CA ARG A 144 -26.66 -11.64 19.78
C ARG A 144 -25.32 -11.40 19.08
N LEU A 145 -25.16 -10.27 18.39
CA LEU A 145 -23.94 -9.92 17.68
C LEU A 145 -22.85 -9.38 18.62
N ASN A 146 -23.22 -8.53 19.58
CA ASN A 146 -22.26 -7.78 20.41
C ASN A 146 -21.92 -8.45 21.74
N CYS A 147 -22.77 -9.33 22.28
CA CYS A 147 -22.57 -10.01 23.57
C CYS A 147 -22.02 -11.44 23.46
N LYS A 148 -21.25 -11.72 22.40
CA LYS A 148 -20.58 -13.02 22.22
C LYS A 148 -19.37 -13.18 23.11
#